data_AF-A0A8H7EZ41-F1
#
_entry.id   AF-A0A8H7EZ41-F1
#
_cell.length_a   1.000
_cell.length_b   1.000
_cell.length_c   1.000
_cell.angle_alpha   90.00
_cell.angle_beta   90.00
_cell.angle_gamma   90.00
#
_symmetry.space_group_name_H-M   'P 1'
#
loop_
_entity.id
_entity.type
_entity.pdbx_description
1 polymer ?
#
loop_
_entity_poly.entity_id
_entity_poly.type
_entity_poly.pdbx_seq_one_letter_code
_entity_poly.pdbx_strand_id
1 'polypeptide(L)'
;MVHPSLSDPTTDSPPPLKRARHSDMDQHKPNGSQQHPQPNALPALSLSILGVEPLDEFIKEIADFVHHMIKTRRTDHPDEVGSFEVEAKIGVLKERGTGSRLQMPVLVETIMSPEFHDVRFESNMSSHQHKHFNGLLNNLTATSNQPSHPSSPLHHSHHFLKDSFYTSDRGKIRVTRDEKTDAVECIQKIRLGDLNIYSPKRSADWRVSVSVEVPCPRPIGTATLTRRKDRLSYSHEEFSIDLTQVTSTTSAAAAPQIFHELEVEIARPDMLLSTAARRGDPNVPELERSAFDELIRAFVNNARILVRNSIDGWQ
;
A
#
# COMPACT_ATOMS: atom_id res chain seq x y z
N MET A 1 -32.89 58.37 -21.94
CA MET A 1 -33.66 57.99 -20.74
C MET A 1 -33.74 56.47 -20.72
N VAL A 2 -32.88 55.83 -19.93
CA VAL A 2 -33.19 55.13 -18.66
C VAL A 2 -33.36 53.63 -18.91
N HIS A 3 -32.35 52.87 -18.47
CA HIS A 3 -32.40 51.42 -18.22
C HIS A 3 -33.51 51.07 -17.21
N PRO A 4 -33.93 49.80 -17.13
CA PRO A 4 -33.48 49.07 -15.95
C PRO A 4 -33.00 47.64 -16.21
N SER A 5 -31.95 47.35 -15.46
CA SER A 5 -31.28 46.09 -15.13
C SER A 5 -31.98 45.34 -13.99
N LEU A 6 -32.01 44.00 -14.02
CA LEU A 6 -32.19 43.07 -12.88
C LEU A 6 -31.54 41.73 -13.33
N SER A 7 -30.27 41.44 -13.01
CA SER A 7 -29.72 40.86 -11.75
C SER A 7 -29.86 39.33 -11.66
N ASP A 8 -28.83 38.62 -12.12
CA ASP A 8 -28.56 37.21 -11.83
C ASP A 8 -28.03 37.04 -10.40
N PRO A 9 -28.45 36.02 -9.63
CA PRO A 9 -27.84 35.71 -8.34
C PRO A 9 -26.57 34.89 -8.55
N THR A 10 -25.42 35.56 -8.56
CA THR A 10 -24.12 34.89 -8.38
C THR A 10 -24.00 34.43 -6.93
N THR A 11 -24.12 33.12 -6.70
CA THR A 11 -23.67 32.48 -5.46
C THR A 11 -22.15 32.49 -5.44
N ASP A 12 -21.58 33.59 -4.98
CA ASP A 12 -20.15 33.79 -4.77
C ASP A 12 -19.74 32.98 -3.52
N SER A 13 -19.28 31.75 -3.75
CA SER A 13 -18.62 30.97 -2.69
C SER A 13 -17.18 31.48 -2.59
N PRO A 14 -16.72 31.93 -1.40
CA PRO A 14 -15.37 32.46 -1.30
C PRO A 14 -14.34 31.34 -1.60
N PRO A 15 -13.22 31.68 -2.26
CA PRO A 15 -12.16 30.72 -2.50
C PRO A 15 -11.62 30.17 -1.18
N PRO A 16 -11.24 28.87 -1.14
CA PRO A 16 -10.78 28.23 0.09
C PRO A 16 -9.58 28.99 0.67
N LEU A 17 -9.66 29.27 1.97
CA LEU A 17 -8.62 29.98 2.71
C LEU A 17 -7.30 29.24 2.64
N LYS A 18 -6.24 30.01 2.34
CA LYS A 18 -4.83 29.63 2.32
C LYS A 18 -4.48 28.68 3.47
N ARG A 19 -4.07 27.45 3.14
CA ARG A 19 -3.38 26.58 4.09
C ARG A 19 -1.88 26.81 3.96
N ALA A 20 -1.34 27.70 4.79
CA ALA A 20 0.04 27.55 5.22
C ALA A 20 0.09 26.30 6.11
N ARG A 21 1.05 25.40 5.87
CA ARG A 21 1.26 24.25 6.76
C ARG A 21 1.52 24.77 8.17
N HIS A 22 0.79 24.25 9.16
CA HIS A 22 1.17 24.33 10.56
C HIS A 22 2.54 23.67 10.70
N SER A 23 3.58 24.49 10.82
CA SER A 23 4.75 24.16 11.60
C SER A 23 4.50 24.73 12.99
N ASP A 24 3.99 23.92 13.91
CA ASP A 24 4.12 24.22 15.33
C ASP A 24 5.62 24.19 15.64
N MET A 25 6.17 25.36 15.93
CA MET A 25 7.50 25.51 16.53
C MET A 25 7.33 26.32 17.81
N ASP A 26 7.75 25.67 18.89
CA ASP A 26 7.60 26.03 20.28
C ASP A 26 7.96 27.48 20.62
N GLN A 27 7.11 28.07 21.47
CA GLN A 27 7.53 29.14 22.38
C GLN A 27 8.45 28.54 23.45
N HIS A 28 9.76 28.53 23.23
CA HIS A 28 10.75 28.50 24.31
C HIS A 28 11.99 29.31 23.91
N LYS A 29 12.17 30.47 24.55
CA LYS A 29 13.47 31.16 24.56
C LYS A 29 14.44 30.37 25.42
N PRO A 30 15.68 30.16 24.95
CA PRO A 30 16.79 30.75 25.68
C PRO A 30 17.79 31.47 24.77
N ASN A 31 18.59 32.30 25.44
CA ASN A 31 19.58 33.24 24.91
C ASN A 31 20.55 32.68 23.87
N GLY A 32 20.86 33.53 22.87
CA GLY A 32 22.25 33.84 22.56
C GLY A 32 22.93 33.05 21.44
N SER A 33 22.42 33.14 20.22
CA SER A 33 23.29 33.29 19.04
C SER A 33 22.49 33.93 17.91
N GLN A 34 22.91 35.13 17.48
CA GLN A 34 22.37 35.81 16.32
C GLN A 34 22.75 35.01 15.08
N GLN A 35 21.84 34.15 14.60
CA GLN A 35 21.90 33.72 13.21
C GLN A 35 21.45 34.90 12.35
N HIS A 36 22.42 35.57 11.74
CA HIS A 36 22.15 36.51 10.66
C HIS A 36 21.30 35.81 9.58
N PRO A 37 20.14 36.37 9.17
CA PRO A 37 19.44 35.86 8.00
C PRO A 37 20.38 36.00 6.80
N GLN A 38 20.68 34.87 6.15
CA GLN A 38 21.48 34.85 4.93
C GLN A 38 20.82 35.79 3.90
N PRO A 39 21.48 36.88 3.47
CA PRO A 39 20.85 37.93 2.67
C PRO A 39 20.50 37.52 1.23
N ASN A 40 20.68 36.25 0.86
CA ASN A 40 20.55 35.73 -0.51
C ASN A 40 19.65 34.49 -0.64
N ALA A 41 18.83 34.15 0.36
CA ALA A 41 17.87 33.06 0.18
C ALA A 41 16.72 33.52 -0.76
N LEU A 42 16.68 32.96 -1.98
CA LEU A 42 15.54 33.15 -2.88
C LEU A 42 14.26 32.62 -2.19
N PRO A 43 13.11 33.30 -2.35
CA PRO A 43 11.85 32.85 -1.76
C PRO A 43 11.43 31.51 -2.37
N ALA A 44 10.69 30.71 -1.60
CA ALA A 44 10.07 29.50 -2.11
C ALA A 44 9.10 29.82 -3.25
N LEU A 45 9.15 29.03 -4.32
CA LEU A 45 8.22 29.17 -5.43
C LEU A 45 6.79 28.79 -5.00
N SER A 46 5.80 29.45 -5.60
CA SER A 46 4.41 29.00 -5.50
C SER A 46 4.26 27.61 -6.12
N LEU A 47 3.37 26.78 -5.57
CA LEU A 47 3.12 25.41 -6.05
C LEU A 47 2.64 25.38 -7.51
N SER A 48 1.84 26.38 -7.90
CA SER A 48 1.37 26.61 -9.27
C SER A 48 0.89 28.05 -9.43
N ILE A 49 0.43 28.41 -10.63
CA ILE A 49 -0.24 29.71 -10.90
C ILE A 49 -1.50 29.93 -10.05
N LEU A 50 -2.09 28.85 -9.53
CA LEU A 50 -3.27 28.87 -8.66
C LEU A 50 -2.91 28.71 -7.17
N GLY A 51 -1.62 28.53 -6.85
CA GLY A 51 -1.15 28.29 -5.48
C GLY A 51 -1.48 26.90 -4.93
N VAL A 52 -1.94 25.97 -5.77
CA VAL A 52 -2.28 24.59 -5.40
C VAL A 52 -1.39 23.58 -6.14
N GLU A 53 -1.08 22.46 -5.52
CA GLU A 53 -0.40 21.34 -6.19
C GLU A 53 -1.40 20.63 -7.12
N PRO A 54 -1.06 20.35 -8.39
CA PRO A 54 -1.92 19.58 -9.26
C PRO A 54 -2.06 18.14 -8.73
N LEU A 55 -3.17 17.51 -9.09
CA LEU A 55 -3.43 16.12 -8.71
C LEU A 55 -2.39 15.18 -9.34
N ASP A 56 -1.87 14.25 -8.55
CA ASP A 56 -1.05 13.15 -9.08
C ASP A 56 -2.00 12.08 -9.65
N GLU A 57 -2.17 12.09 -10.97
CA GLU A 57 -3.02 11.13 -11.70
C GLU A 57 -2.66 9.67 -11.40
N PHE A 58 -1.39 9.37 -11.11
CA PHE A 58 -0.97 8.02 -10.78
C PHE A 58 -1.56 7.56 -9.46
N ILE A 59 -1.48 8.41 -8.43
CA ILE A 59 -2.05 8.11 -7.12
C ILE A 59 -3.58 8.06 -7.22
N LYS A 60 -4.17 9.00 -7.98
CA LYS A 60 -5.60 9.06 -8.19
C LYS A 60 -6.14 7.78 -8.83
N GLU A 61 -5.46 7.27 -9.85
CA GLU A 61 -5.85 6.03 -10.54
C GLU A 61 -5.83 4.82 -9.60
N ILE A 62 -4.81 4.70 -8.74
CA ILE A 62 -4.76 3.63 -7.71
C ILE A 62 -5.90 3.81 -6.71
N ALA A 63 -6.17 5.04 -6.26
CA ALA A 63 -7.24 5.32 -5.33
C ALA A 63 -8.61 5.00 -5.94
N ASP A 64 -8.85 5.37 -7.19
CA ASP A 64 -10.07 5.05 -7.95
C ASP A 64 -10.26 3.54 -8.09
N PHE A 65 -9.20 2.81 -8.43
CA PHE A 65 -9.23 1.35 -8.50
C PHE A 65 -9.61 0.71 -7.16
N VAL A 66 -8.91 1.04 -6.07
CA VAL A 66 -9.18 0.47 -4.74
C VAL A 66 -10.59 0.81 -4.26
N HIS A 67 -11.01 2.07 -4.42
CA HIS A 67 -12.34 2.53 -4.05
C HIS A 67 -13.44 1.80 -4.83
N HIS A 68 -13.25 1.63 -6.14
CA HIS A 68 -14.18 0.90 -6.99
C HIS A 68 -14.32 -0.57 -6.57
N MET A 69 -13.22 -1.26 -6.24
CA MET A 69 -13.26 -2.64 -5.74
C MET A 69 -14.05 -2.74 -4.43
N ILE A 70 -13.80 -1.84 -3.47
CA ILE A 70 -14.51 -1.78 -2.18
C ILE A 70 -16.00 -1.54 -2.40
N LYS A 71 -16.35 -0.49 -3.15
CA LYS A 71 -17.75 -0.07 -3.36
C LYS A 71 -18.56 -1.15 -4.07
N THR A 72 -17.99 -1.75 -5.12
CA THR A 72 -18.64 -2.82 -5.89
C THR A 72 -18.89 -4.03 -5.01
N ARG A 73 -17.86 -4.51 -4.29
CA ARG A 73 -18.00 -5.66 -3.39
C ARG A 73 -19.06 -5.46 -2.32
N ARG A 74 -19.10 -4.26 -1.70
CA ARG A 74 -20.11 -3.92 -0.69
C ARG A 74 -21.52 -3.79 -1.25
N THR A 75 -21.67 -3.45 -2.53
CA THR A 75 -22.96 -3.37 -3.20
C THR A 75 -23.49 -4.75 -3.55
N ASP A 76 -22.62 -5.62 -4.08
CA ASP A 76 -23.00 -6.97 -4.52
C ASP A 76 -23.19 -7.94 -3.34
N HIS A 77 -22.47 -7.72 -2.24
CA HIS A 77 -22.48 -8.58 -1.05
C HIS A 77 -22.60 -7.78 0.25
N PRO A 78 -23.73 -7.09 0.50
CA PRO A 78 -23.89 -6.16 1.62
C PRO A 78 -23.81 -6.83 3.00
N ASP A 79 -24.22 -8.10 3.08
CA ASP A 79 -24.28 -8.88 4.32
C ASP A 79 -23.03 -9.72 4.57
N GLU A 80 -22.02 -9.67 3.69
CA GLU A 80 -20.79 -10.44 3.87
C GLU A 80 -19.95 -9.85 5.02
N VAL A 81 -19.63 -10.71 5.98
CA VAL A 81 -18.72 -10.39 7.08
C VAL A 81 -17.32 -10.80 6.65
N GLY A 82 -16.55 -9.85 6.12
CA GLY A 82 -15.17 -10.06 5.70
C GLY A 82 -14.33 -8.81 5.89
N SER A 83 -13.03 -9.01 6.06
CA SER A 83 -12.05 -7.91 6.16
C SER A 83 -11.48 -7.61 4.78
N PHE A 84 -11.46 -6.33 4.38
CA PHE A 84 -10.77 -5.93 3.15
C PHE A 84 -9.27 -5.89 3.41
N GLU A 85 -8.51 -6.43 2.46
CA GLU A 85 -7.06 -6.37 2.45
C GLU A 85 -6.62 -5.64 1.18
N VAL A 86 -5.84 -4.58 1.36
CA VAL A 86 -5.17 -3.84 0.28
C VAL A 86 -3.68 -3.96 0.50
N GLU A 87 -3.01 -4.64 -0.43
CA GLU A 87 -1.59 -4.96 -0.34
C GLU A 87 -0.85 -4.58 -1.64
N ALA A 88 0.38 -4.09 -1.52
CA ALA A 88 1.31 -3.85 -2.60
C ALA A 88 2.44 -4.86 -2.47
N LYS A 89 2.58 -5.77 -3.44
CA LYS A 89 3.66 -6.75 -3.48
C LYS A 89 4.78 -6.28 -4.39
N ILE A 90 6.02 -6.48 -3.96
CA ILE A 90 7.22 -6.16 -4.74
C ILE A 90 7.68 -7.41 -5.49
N GLY A 91 7.95 -7.27 -6.79
CA GLY A 91 8.16 -8.40 -7.68
C GLY A 91 8.69 -8.00 -9.04
N VAL A 92 8.43 -8.84 -10.04
CA VAL A 92 8.70 -8.53 -11.45
C VAL A 92 7.50 -8.85 -12.32
N LEU A 93 7.25 -7.99 -13.30
CA LEU A 93 6.32 -8.27 -14.39
C LEU A 93 7.06 -9.04 -15.47
N LYS A 94 6.57 -10.23 -15.81
CA LYS A 94 7.15 -11.11 -16.83
C LYS A 94 6.21 -11.31 -17.98
N GLU A 95 6.74 -11.31 -19.19
CA GLU A 95 6.01 -11.74 -20.37
C GLU A 95 5.70 -13.23 -20.28
N ARG A 96 4.48 -13.63 -20.62
CA ARG A 96 4.07 -15.04 -20.52
C ARG A 96 4.78 -15.94 -21.52
N GLY A 97 5.05 -15.45 -22.73
CA GLY A 97 5.69 -16.22 -23.78
C GLY A 97 7.18 -16.49 -23.54
N THR A 98 7.92 -15.46 -23.10
CA THR A 98 9.38 -15.52 -22.94
C THR A 98 9.82 -15.80 -21.51
N GLY A 99 8.97 -15.52 -20.52
CA GLY A 99 9.33 -15.57 -19.10
C GLY A 99 10.31 -14.49 -18.66
N SER A 100 10.71 -13.60 -19.57
CA SER A 100 11.63 -12.48 -19.30
C SER A 100 10.87 -11.32 -18.69
N ARG A 101 11.58 -10.47 -17.92
CA ARG A 101 11.00 -9.24 -17.39
C ARG A 101 10.51 -8.35 -18.53
N LEU A 102 9.27 -7.90 -18.42
CA LEU A 102 8.53 -7.12 -19.41
C LEU A 102 9.34 -5.91 -19.87
N GLN A 103 9.34 -5.66 -21.18
CA GLN A 103 9.93 -4.46 -21.78
C GLN A 103 8.84 -3.67 -22.51
N MET A 104 8.54 -2.47 -22.03
CA MET A 104 7.56 -1.58 -22.66
C MET A 104 8.22 -0.28 -23.10
N PRO A 105 7.77 0.36 -24.19
CA PRO A 105 8.31 1.63 -24.68
C PRO A 105 7.84 2.82 -23.83
N VAL A 106 8.07 2.77 -22.51
CA VAL A 106 7.73 3.83 -21.54
C VAL A 106 8.95 4.18 -20.69
N LEU A 107 9.06 5.45 -20.29
CA LEU A 107 10.24 5.97 -19.62
C LEU A 107 10.10 6.07 -18.10
N VAL A 108 8.89 5.91 -17.58
CA VAL A 108 8.56 6.15 -16.17
C VAL A 108 7.66 5.05 -15.64
N GLU A 109 7.54 5.01 -14.31
CA GLU A 109 6.58 4.15 -13.63
C GLU A 109 5.19 4.30 -14.25
N THR A 110 4.58 3.19 -14.65
CA THR A 110 3.35 3.18 -15.44
C THR A 110 2.40 2.11 -14.89
N ILE A 111 1.15 2.52 -14.64
CA ILE A 111 0.06 1.60 -14.33
C ILE A 111 -0.32 0.86 -15.62
N MET A 112 -0.27 -0.46 -15.56
CA MET A 112 -0.66 -1.31 -16.68
C MET A 112 -2.17 -1.45 -16.72
N SER A 113 -2.75 -1.38 -17.92
CA SER A 113 -4.16 -1.71 -18.12
C SER A 113 -4.44 -3.14 -17.66
N PRO A 114 -5.52 -3.39 -16.89
CA PRO A 114 -5.95 -4.75 -16.53
C PRO A 114 -6.21 -5.68 -17.73
N GLU A 115 -6.54 -5.11 -18.89
CA GLU A 115 -6.76 -5.82 -20.15
C GLU A 115 -5.47 -6.31 -20.82
N PHE A 116 -4.29 -5.90 -20.31
CA PHE A 116 -3.01 -6.38 -20.81
C PHE A 116 -2.70 -7.78 -20.25
N HIS A 117 -3.15 -8.82 -20.95
CA HIS A 117 -3.12 -10.20 -20.43
C HIS A 117 -1.79 -10.95 -20.63
N ASP A 118 -0.92 -10.48 -21.53
CA ASP A 118 0.36 -11.15 -21.88
C ASP A 118 1.44 -11.02 -20.80
N VAL A 119 1.07 -10.53 -19.62
CA VAL A 119 1.94 -10.38 -18.45
C VAL A 119 1.50 -11.29 -17.31
N ARG A 120 2.48 -11.75 -16.55
CA ARG A 120 2.30 -12.38 -15.23
C ARG A 120 3.20 -11.67 -14.23
N PHE A 121 2.73 -11.50 -13.01
CA PHE A 121 3.54 -10.97 -11.92
C PHE A 121 4.15 -12.12 -11.12
N GLU A 122 5.44 -12.02 -10.81
CA GLU A 122 6.10 -12.90 -9.86
C GLU A 122 6.45 -12.12 -8.59
N SER A 123 5.73 -12.45 -7.51
CA SER A 123 6.05 -12.00 -6.16
C SER A 123 7.16 -12.90 -5.60
N ASN A 124 8.40 -12.66 -6.01
CA ASN A 124 9.55 -13.39 -5.48
C ASN A 124 10.82 -12.56 -5.62
N MET A 125 11.76 -12.75 -4.71
CA MET A 125 13.10 -12.18 -4.77
C MET A 125 14.15 -13.23 -4.38
N SER A 126 15.42 -12.94 -4.65
CA SER A 126 16.53 -13.77 -4.18
C SER A 126 16.71 -13.65 -2.66
N SER A 127 17.31 -14.67 -2.04
CA SER A 127 17.70 -14.63 -0.63
C SER A 127 18.64 -13.44 -0.31
N HIS A 128 19.46 -13.03 -1.27
CA HIS A 128 20.33 -11.85 -1.13
C HIS A 128 19.52 -10.55 -1.02
N GLN A 129 18.53 -10.36 -1.90
CA GLN A 129 17.60 -9.22 -1.87
C GLN A 129 16.78 -9.21 -0.58
N HIS A 130 16.30 -10.38 -0.15
CA HIS A 130 15.58 -10.52 1.12
C HIS A 130 16.45 -10.10 2.31
N LYS A 131 17.71 -10.55 2.36
CA LYS A 131 18.66 -10.14 3.39
C LYS A 131 18.93 -8.62 3.37
N HIS A 132 19.02 -8.03 2.18
CA HIS A 132 19.17 -6.59 2.01
C HIS A 132 18.00 -5.81 2.63
N PHE A 133 16.75 -6.17 2.29
CA PHE A 133 15.57 -5.52 2.88
C PHE A 133 15.46 -5.73 4.39
N ASN A 134 15.79 -6.93 4.89
CA ASN A 134 15.84 -7.19 6.33
C ASN A 134 16.81 -6.22 7.04
N GLY A 135 18.02 -6.06 6.49
CA GLY A 135 19.02 -5.12 7.04
C GLY A 135 18.53 -3.67 7.01
N LEU A 136 17.92 -3.25 5.89
CA LEU A 136 17.37 -1.91 5.73
C LEU A 136 16.26 -1.63 6.75
N LEU A 137 15.26 -2.51 6.86
CA LEU A 137 14.11 -2.33 7.73
C LEU A 137 14.52 -2.36 9.22
N ASN A 138 15.42 -3.26 9.62
CA ASN A 138 15.96 -3.28 10.98
C ASN A 138 16.71 -1.98 11.33
N ASN A 139 17.50 -1.44 10.40
CA ASN A 139 18.20 -0.18 10.60
C ASN A 139 17.21 0.99 10.74
N LEU A 140 16.15 1.02 9.92
CA LEU A 140 15.09 2.01 10.04
C LEU A 140 14.40 1.92 11.40
N THR A 141 14.02 0.72 11.85
CA THR A 141 13.44 0.50 13.18
C THR A 141 14.36 1.00 14.29
N ALA A 142 15.65 0.67 14.25
CA ALA A 142 16.60 1.13 15.26
C ALA A 142 16.77 2.66 15.28
N THR A 143 16.76 3.28 14.10
CA THR A 143 16.94 4.74 13.94
C THR A 143 15.68 5.51 14.35
N SER A 144 14.50 5.03 13.96
CA SER A 144 13.21 5.68 14.27
C SER A 144 12.86 5.65 15.76
N ASN A 145 13.42 4.70 16.52
CA ASN A 145 13.22 4.60 17.97
C ASN A 145 14.14 5.52 18.78
N GLN A 146 15.01 6.30 18.13
CA GLN A 146 15.83 7.28 18.84
C GLN A 146 14.97 8.48 19.29
N PRO A 147 15.13 8.98 20.53
CA PRO A 147 14.28 10.06 21.05
C PRO A 147 14.31 11.37 20.24
N SER A 148 15.38 11.61 19.48
CA SER A 148 15.55 12.79 18.62
C SER A 148 15.07 12.59 17.19
N HIS A 149 14.54 11.41 16.84
CA HIS A 149 14.09 11.13 15.49
C HIS A 149 12.78 11.88 15.20
N PRO A 150 12.67 12.59 14.05
CA PRO A 150 11.52 13.46 13.78
C PRO A 150 10.25 12.72 13.32
N SER A 151 10.36 11.43 12.95
CA SER A 151 9.22 10.61 12.50
C SER A 151 8.69 9.70 13.60
N SER A 152 7.47 9.19 13.40
CA SER A 152 6.92 8.11 14.21
C SER A 152 7.84 6.88 14.23
N PRO A 153 7.91 6.16 15.36
CA PRO A 153 8.73 4.96 15.48
C PRO A 153 8.13 3.80 14.69
N LEU A 154 8.99 3.03 14.02
CA LEU A 154 8.65 1.73 13.48
C LEU A 154 8.70 0.68 14.60
N HIS A 155 7.79 -0.28 14.53
CA HIS A 155 7.79 -1.45 15.40
C HIS A 155 8.06 -2.70 14.58
N HIS A 156 8.56 -3.74 15.23
CA HIS A 156 8.96 -4.99 14.59
C HIS A 156 8.45 -6.19 15.38
N SER A 157 7.92 -7.19 14.68
CA SER A 157 7.53 -8.49 15.23
C SER A 157 7.94 -9.64 14.31
N HIS A 158 8.11 -10.83 14.88
CA HIS A 158 8.60 -12.01 14.15
C HIS A 158 7.71 -13.23 14.36
N HIS A 159 7.06 -13.64 13.28
CA HIS A 159 6.04 -14.68 13.24
C HIS A 159 6.52 -15.93 12.49
N PHE A 160 6.26 -17.10 13.06
CA PHE A 160 6.43 -18.38 12.39
C PHE A 160 5.05 -18.97 12.18
N LEU A 161 4.60 -18.97 10.92
CA LEU A 161 3.24 -19.32 10.57
C LEU A 161 3.22 -20.58 9.70
N LYS A 162 2.22 -21.43 9.91
CA LYS A 162 1.93 -22.58 9.06
C LYS A 162 0.58 -22.40 8.39
N ASP A 163 0.60 -22.24 7.07
CA ASP A 163 -0.61 -22.20 6.26
C ASP A 163 -0.92 -23.61 5.76
N SER A 164 -2.17 -24.02 5.92
CA SER A 164 -2.72 -25.28 5.41
C SER A 164 -3.95 -24.98 4.56
N PHE A 165 -3.94 -25.43 3.30
CA PHE A 165 -5.01 -25.14 2.34
C PHE A 165 -5.93 -26.35 2.18
N TYR A 166 -7.22 -26.09 2.15
CA TYR A 166 -8.28 -27.09 1.99
C TYR A 166 -9.17 -26.70 0.81
N THR A 167 -9.68 -27.69 0.10
CA THR A 167 -10.66 -27.48 -0.97
C THR A 167 -12.06 -27.56 -0.39
N SER A 168 -12.91 -26.60 -0.69
CA SER A 168 -14.35 -26.62 -0.41
C SER A 168 -15.14 -26.42 -1.71
N ASP A 169 -16.45 -26.64 -1.64
CA ASP A 169 -17.43 -26.32 -2.68
C ASP A 169 -17.39 -24.84 -3.08
N ARG A 170 -17.10 -23.96 -2.11
CA ARG A 170 -17.06 -22.51 -2.32
C ARG A 170 -15.69 -21.97 -2.71
N GLY A 171 -14.64 -22.78 -2.69
CA GLY A 171 -13.28 -22.35 -3.07
C GLY A 171 -12.19 -22.95 -2.22
N LYS A 172 -11.11 -22.19 -1.98
CA LYS A 172 -9.99 -22.61 -1.14
C LYS A 172 -10.10 -21.97 0.24
N ILE A 173 -10.05 -22.79 1.27
CA ILE A 173 -9.96 -22.35 2.67
C ILE A 173 -8.49 -22.37 3.09
N ARG A 174 -8.01 -21.27 3.67
CA ARG A 174 -6.68 -21.16 4.28
C ARG A 174 -6.83 -21.23 5.80
N VAL A 175 -6.14 -22.20 6.41
CA VAL A 175 -5.98 -22.28 7.86
C VAL A 175 -4.55 -21.86 8.20
N THR A 176 -4.41 -20.75 8.90
CA THR A 176 -3.13 -20.24 9.39
C THR A 176 -2.99 -20.62 10.86
N ARG A 177 -1.85 -21.22 11.23
CA ARG A 177 -1.48 -21.46 12.63
C ARG A 177 -0.19 -20.72 12.96
N ASP A 178 -0.17 -19.97 14.05
CA ASP A 178 1.07 -19.46 14.63
C ASP A 178 1.77 -20.57 15.42
N GLU A 179 3.00 -20.92 15.05
CA GLU A 179 3.75 -22.02 15.67
C GLU A 179 4.25 -21.70 17.09
N LYS A 180 4.24 -20.43 17.51
CA LYS A 180 4.63 -20.01 18.87
C LYS A 180 3.43 -19.89 19.81
N THR A 181 2.33 -19.31 19.33
CA THR A 181 1.15 -19.00 20.16
C THR A 181 0.01 -20.01 20.04
N ASP A 182 0.09 -20.92 19.06
CA ASP A 182 -0.99 -21.85 18.67
C ASP A 182 -2.30 -21.17 18.26
N ALA A 183 -2.29 -19.84 18.03
CA ALA A 183 -3.43 -19.13 17.46
C ALA A 183 -3.78 -19.69 16.08
N VAL A 184 -5.08 -19.89 15.83
CA VAL A 184 -5.59 -20.46 14.58
C VAL A 184 -6.59 -19.51 13.95
N GLU A 185 -6.35 -19.17 12.70
CA GLU A 185 -7.24 -18.40 11.85
C GLU A 185 -7.68 -19.25 10.67
N CYS A 186 -8.97 -19.19 10.31
CA CYS A 186 -9.56 -19.91 9.18
C CYS A 186 -10.31 -18.91 8.30
N ILE A 187 -9.83 -18.72 7.06
CA ILE A 187 -10.45 -17.76 6.13
C ILE A 187 -10.66 -18.36 4.75
N GLN A 188 -11.59 -17.77 4.02
CA GLN A 188 -11.69 -17.85 2.58
C GLN A 188 -11.27 -16.49 1.99
N LYS A 189 -10.17 -16.48 1.22
CA LYS A 189 -9.65 -15.27 0.57
C LYS A 189 -10.23 -15.14 -0.82
N ILE A 190 -10.89 -14.02 -1.09
CA ILE A 190 -11.53 -13.69 -2.37
C ILE A 190 -10.76 -12.53 -2.99
N ARG A 191 -10.09 -12.77 -4.12
CA ARG A 191 -9.39 -11.71 -4.87
C ARG A 191 -10.42 -10.88 -5.64
N LEU A 192 -10.47 -9.57 -5.39
CA LEU A 192 -11.37 -8.66 -6.09
C LEU A 192 -10.74 -8.12 -7.38
N GLY A 193 -9.46 -7.77 -7.32
CA GLY A 193 -8.74 -7.26 -8.48
C GLY A 193 -7.26 -7.03 -8.20
N ASP A 194 -6.51 -6.88 -9.30
CA ASP A 194 -5.08 -6.58 -9.32
C ASP A 194 -4.81 -5.40 -10.25
N LEU A 195 -3.88 -4.54 -9.85
CA LEU A 195 -3.33 -3.49 -10.70
C LEU A 195 -1.81 -3.64 -10.75
N ASN A 196 -1.26 -3.87 -11.94
CA ASN A 196 0.17 -4.06 -12.14
C ASN A 196 0.84 -2.72 -12.43
N ILE A 197 2.00 -2.48 -11.83
CA ILE A 197 2.77 -1.26 -12.04
C ILE A 197 4.15 -1.64 -12.57
N TYR A 198 4.44 -1.21 -13.79
CA TYR A 198 5.72 -1.39 -14.44
C TYR A 198 6.68 -0.25 -14.10
N SER A 199 7.91 -0.57 -13.70
CA SER A 199 8.91 0.39 -13.25
C SER A 199 10.21 0.29 -14.07
N PRO A 200 10.29 0.93 -15.27
CA PRO A 200 11.41 0.75 -16.22
C PRO A 200 12.77 1.24 -15.70
N LYS A 201 12.78 2.15 -14.72
CA LYS A 201 14.00 2.74 -14.12
C LYS A 201 14.41 2.08 -12.81
N ARG A 202 13.81 0.94 -12.47
CA ARG A 202 13.98 0.25 -11.19
C ARG A 202 14.20 -1.24 -11.44
N SER A 203 14.87 -1.89 -10.49
CA SER A 203 15.16 -3.32 -10.60
C SER A 203 13.92 -4.18 -10.31
N ALA A 204 12.95 -3.67 -9.55
CA ALA A 204 11.67 -4.33 -9.27
C ALA A 204 10.48 -3.58 -9.89
N ASP A 205 9.42 -4.32 -10.17
CA ASP A 205 8.06 -3.86 -10.44
C ASP A 205 7.20 -4.11 -9.19
N TRP A 206 5.92 -3.75 -9.24
CA TRP A 206 5.02 -4.00 -8.11
C TRP A 206 3.56 -4.18 -8.54
N ARG A 207 2.76 -4.76 -7.66
CA ARG A 207 1.33 -5.01 -7.90
C ARG A 207 0.52 -4.59 -6.68
N VAL A 208 -0.50 -3.77 -6.89
CA VAL A 208 -1.55 -3.54 -5.91
C VAL A 208 -2.60 -4.65 -6.06
N SER A 209 -2.96 -5.28 -4.96
CA SER A 209 -4.00 -6.31 -4.90
C SER A 209 -5.06 -5.91 -3.88
N VAL A 210 -6.34 -6.11 -4.23
CA VAL A 210 -7.46 -5.92 -3.30
C VAL A 210 -8.16 -7.26 -3.11
N SER A 211 -8.30 -7.70 -1.87
CA SER A 211 -8.96 -8.95 -1.52
C SER A 211 -9.96 -8.75 -0.37
N VAL A 212 -10.87 -9.70 -0.19
CA VAL A 212 -11.64 -9.86 1.05
C VAL A 212 -11.25 -11.17 1.71
N GLU A 213 -10.95 -11.12 3.00
CA GLU A 213 -10.72 -12.28 3.84
C GLU A 213 -11.96 -12.55 4.68
N VAL A 214 -12.73 -13.56 4.30
CA VAL A 214 -13.98 -13.95 4.95
C VAL A 214 -13.69 -15.04 5.99
N PRO A 215 -13.91 -14.80 7.30
CA PRO A 215 -13.79 -15.84 8.31
C PRO A 215 -14.70 -17.03 8.01
N CYS A 216 -14.20 -18.24 8.21
CA CYS A 216 -14.97 -19.46 7.95
C CYS A 216 -14.72 -20.53 9.01
N PRO A 217 -15.66 -21.48 9.19
CA PRO A 217 -15.46 -22.61 10.09
C PRO A 217 -14.23 -23.43 9.71
N ARG A 218 -13.60 -24.07 10.70
CA ARG A 218 -12.45 -24.93 10.48
C ARG A 218 -12.83 -26.09 9.54
N PRO A 219 -12.09 -26.32 8.44
CA PRO A 219 -12.44 -27.35 7.47
C PRO A 219 -12.18 -28.76 8.02
N ILE A 220 -12.97 -29.73 7.55
CA ILE A 220 -12.78 -31.16 7.81
C ILE A 220 -12.03 -31.77 6.62
N GLY A 221 -11.07 -32.65 6.90
CA GLY A 221 -10.32 -33.39 5.87
C GLY A 221 -8.83 -33.14 5.92
N THR A 222 -8.14 -33.42 4.81
CA THR A 222 -6.69 -33.30 4.68
C THR A 222 -6.31 -32.05 3.90
N ALA A 223 -5.24 -31.39 4.32
CA ALA A 223 -4.71 -30.24 3.59
C ALA A 223 -4.12 -30.69 2.24
N THR A 224 -4.46 -29.97 1.17
CA THR A 224 -3.95 -30.24 -0.19
C THR A 224 -2.59 -29.60 -0.43
N LEU A 225 -2.26 -28.55 0.34
CA LEU A 225 -1.00 -27.83 0.27
C LEU A 225 -0.67 -27.30 1.66
N THR A 226 0.60 -27.35 2.03
CA THR A 226 1.09 -26.70 3.25
C THR A 226 2.26 -25.78 2.93
N ARG A 227 2.31 -24.67 3.64
CA ARG A 227 3.41 -23.70 3.57
C ARG A 227 3.84 -23.33 4.97
N ARG A 228 5.15 -23.24 5.20
CA ARG A 228 5.72 -22.61 6.38
C ARG A 228 6.18 -21.21 6.00
N LYS A 229 5.84 -20.22 6.81
CA LYS A 229 6.20 -18.82 6.60
C LYS A 229 7.03 -18.35 7.79
N ASP A 230 8.19 -17.80 7.49
CA ASP A 230 9.03 -17.06 8.41
C ASP A 230 8.86 -15.59 8.05
N ARG A 231 8.13 -14.83 8.88
CA ARG A 231 7.65 -13.47 8.57
C ARG A 231 8.17 -12.46 9.58
N LEU A 232 8.95 -11.51 9.09
CA LEU A 232 9.33 -10.30 9.80
C LEU A 232 8.34 -9.20 9.41
N SER A 233 7.56 -8.74 10.37
CA SER A 233 6.53 -7.71 10.18
C SER A 233 6.97 -6.41 10.82
N TYR A 234 6.94 -5.33 10.03
CA TYR A 234 7.30 -3.99 10.46
C TYR A 234 6.09 -3.08 10.37
N SER A 235 5.64 -2.51 11.49
CA SER A 235 4.49 -1.61 11.49
C SER A 235 4.91 -0.15 11.62
N HIS A 236 4.28 0.70 10.82
CA HIS A 236 4.48 2.15 10.81
C HIS A 236 3.17 2.85 10.49
N GLU A 237 2.64 3.61 11.45
CA GLU A 237 1.34 4.28 11.34
C GLU A 237 0.23 3.31 10.89
N GLU A 238 -0.28 3.50 9.67
CA GLU A 238 -1.40 2.76 9.08
C GLU A 238 -0.96 1.56 8.23
N PHE A 239 0.33 1.25 8.23
CA PHE A 239 0.93 0.31 7.31
C PHE A 239 1.66 -0.82 8.02
N SER A 240 1.53 -2.03 7.47
CA SER A 240 2.43 -3.15 7.77
C SER A 240 3.31 -3.41 6.57
N ILE A 241 4.60 -3.66 6.80
CA ILE A 241 5.56 -4.10 5.79
C ILE A 241 6.01 -5.49 6.21
N ASP A 242 5.65 -6.49 5.42
CA ASP A 242 5.95 -7.89 5.72
C ASP A 242 7.05 -8.39 4.78
N LEU A 243 8.13 -8.88 5.39
CA LEU A 243 9.21 -9.57 4.71
C LEU A 243 9.12 -11.05 5.06
N THR A 244 8.71 -11.86 4.09
CA THR A 244 8.31 -13.26 4.34
C THR A 244 9.14 -14.23 3.51
N GLN A 245 9.76 -15.22 4.17
CA GLN A 245 10.25 -16.42 3.50
C GLN A 245 9.18 -17.52 3.57
N VAL A 246 8.79 -18.04 2.41
CA VAL A 246 7.75 -19.07 2.27
C VAL A 246 8.38 -20.37 1.80
N THR A 247 8.29 -21.43 2.61
CA THR A 247 8.65 -22.79 2.23
C THR A 247 7.39 -23.57 1.89
N SER A 248 7.21 -23.88 0.61
CA SER A 248 6.02 -24.55 0.06
C SER A 248 6.33 -26.02 -0.24
N THR A 249 5.47 -26.91 0.26
CA THR A 249 5.57 -28.37 0.03
C THR A 249 4.25 -28.88 -0.56
N THR A 250 4.29 -29.28 -1.84
CA THR A 250 3.12 -29.76 -2.59
C THR A 250 2.83 -31.24 -2.39
N SER A 251 3.86 -32.05 -2.12
CA SER A 251 3.74 -33.46 -1.75
C SER A 251 4.94 -33.88 -0.89
N ALA A 252 4.79 -34.98 -0.13
CA ALA A 252 5.87 -35.48 0.73
C ALA A 252 7.13 -35.93 -0.04
N ALA A 253 7.01 -36.20 -1.34
CA ALA A 253 8.11 -36.65 -2.19
C ALA A 253 8.76 -35.53 -3.01
N ALA A 254 8.15 -34.34 -3.09
CA ALA A 254 8.70 -33.20 -3.83
C ALA A 254 9.67 -32.40 -2.95
N ALA A 255 10.75 -31.91 -3.55
CA ALA A 255 11.66 -30.98 -2.87
C ALA A 255 10.89 -29.69 -2.49
N PRO A 256 11.07 -29.17 -1.26
CA PRO A 256 10.46 -27.90 -0.86
C PRO A 256 10.91 -26.75 -1.76
N GLN A 257 9.97 -25.90 -2.17
CA GLN A 257 10.26 -24.67 -2.89
C GLN A 257 10.31 -23.51 -1.90
N ILE A 258 11.33 -22.66 -2.02
CA ILE A 258 11.52 -21.48 -1.15
C ILE A 258 11.27 -20.23 -1.98
N PHE A 259 10.44 -19.35 -1.46
CA PHE A 259 10.14 -18.04 -2.01
C PHE A 259 10.45 -16.96 -0.97
N HIS A 260 10.82 -15.78 -1.45
CA HIS A 260 11.02 -14.61 -0.61
C HIS A 260 10.11 -13.49 -1.12
N GLU A 261 9.22 -13.02 -0.26
CA GLU A 261 8.17 -12.05 -0.59
C GLU A 261 8.37 -10.77 0.25
N LEU A 262 8.06 -9.62 -0.36
CA LEU A 262 8.01 -8.33 0.32
C LEU A 262 6.68 -7.66 -0.04
N GLU A 263 5.92 -7.31 0.98
CA GLU A 263 4.60 -6.72 0.82
C GLU A 263 4.41 -5.53 1.76
N VAL A 264 3.64 -4.54 1.31
CA VAL A 264 3.12 -3.43 2.12
C VAL A 264 1.62 -3.55 2.16
N GLU A 265 1.03 -3.42 3.33
CA GLU A 265 -0.39 -3.58 3.60
C GLU A 265 -0.93 -2.33 4.29
N ILE A 266 -2.18 -1.97 4.00
CA ILE A 266 -2.94 -1.05 4.86
C ILE A 266 -3.47 -1.86 6.06
N ALA A 267 -2.88 -1.65 7.24
CA ALA A 267 -3.04 -2.51 8.41
C ALA A 267 -4.42 -2.40 9.09
N ARG A 268 -5.15 -1.29 8.87
CA ARG A 268 -6.43 -1.01 9.53
C ARG A 268 -7.60 -1.02 8.53
N PRO A 269 -8.25 -2.18 8.30
CA PRO A 269 -9.34 -2.30 7.33
C PRO A 269 -10.53 -1.40 7.65
N ASP A 270 -10.86 -1.21 8.93
CA ASP A 270 -11.96 -0.32 9.34
C ASP A 270 -11.69 1.15 8.99
N MET A 271 -10.42 1.57 9.09
CA MET A 271 -10.02 2.92 8.73
C MET A 271 -10.04 3.12 7.20
N LEU A 272 -9.58 2.13 6.45
CA LEU A 272 -9.72 2.09 4.98
C LEU A 272 -11.20 2.21 4.56
N LEU A 273 -12.09 1.45 5.17
CA LEU A 273 -13.52 1.47 4.84
C LEU A 273 -14.21 2.79 5.22
N SER A 274 -13.89 3.33 6.40
CA SER A 274 -14.49 4.58 6.88
C SER A 274 -14.08 5.78 6.02
N THR A 275 -12.81 5.85 5.60
CA THR A 275 -12.32 6.88 4.68
C THR A 275 -12.90 6.69 3.27
N ALA A 276 -12.98 5.44 2.77
CA ALA A 276 -13.60 5.14 1.47
C ALA A 276 -15.07 5.59 1.40
N ALA A 277 -15.82 5.44 2.48
CA ALA A 277 -17.23 5.83 2.53
C ALA A 277 -17.45 7.36 2.44
N ARG A 278 -16.47 8.16 2.87
CA ARG A 278 -16.51 9.63 2.88
C ARG A 278 -15.81 10.28 1.69
N ARG A 279 -15.10 9.48 0.87
CA ARG A 279 -14.32 9.95 -0.27
C ARG A 279 -15.19 10.76 -1.23
N GLY A 280 -14.82 12.03 -1.43
CA GLY A 280 -15.54 12.92 -2.34
C GLY A 280 -16.94 13.38 -1.89
N ASP A 281 -17.39 13.03 -0.67
CA ASP A 281 -18.70 13.46 -0.16
C ASP A 281 -18.73 14.98 0.07
N PRO A 282 -19.62 15.74 -0.59
CA PRO A 282 -19.74 17.18 -0.41
C PRO A 282 -20.18 17.62 0.98
N ASN A 283 -20.76 16.72 1.77
CA ASN A 283 -21.37 17.03 3.06
C ASN A 283 -20.43 16.85 4.26
N VAL A 284 -19.24 16.30 4.05
CA VAL A 284 -18.23 16.12 5.10
C VAL A 284 -17.10 17.16 4.97
N PRO A 285 -16.38 17.46 6.07
CA PRO A 285 -15.20 18.33 6.03
C PRO A 285 -14.17 17.88 4.99
N GLU A 286 -13.45 18.83 4.40
CA GLU A 286 -12.45 18.57 3.34
C GLU A 286 -11.40 17.53 3.75
N LEU A 287 -10.98 17.54 5.03
CA LEU A 287 -10.04 16.56 5.56
C LEU A 287 -10.56 15.13 5.45
N GLU A 288 -11.85 14.90 5.75
CA GLU A 288 -12.45 13.57 5.69
C GLU A 288 -12.73 13.15 4.25
N ARG A 289 -13.09 14.12 3.41
CA ARG A 289 -13.33 13.92 1.97
C ARG A 289 -12.09 13.43 1.23
N SER A 290 -10.92 13.93 1.61
CA SER A 290 -9.62 13.63 1.01
C SER A 290 -8.83 12.54 1.75
N ALA A 291 -9.26 12.13 2.96
CA ALA A 291 -8.54 11.18 3.80
C ALA A 291 -8.21 9.86 3.10
N PHE A 292 -9.11 9.35 2.26
CA PHE A 292 -8.87 8.13 1.49
C PHE A 292 -7.74 8.31 0.47
N ASP A 293 -7.74 9.42 -0.27
CA ASP A 293 -6.70 9.70 -1.27
C ASP A 293 -5.34 9.92 -0.60
N GLU A 294 -5.33 10.55 0.59
CA GLU A 294 -4.13 10.74 1.39
C GLU A 294 -3.58 9.41 1.94
N LEU A 295 -4.45 8.48 2.35
CA LEU A 295 -4.07 7.13 2.77
C LEU A 295 -3.43 6.36 1.60
N ILE A 296 -4.06 6.40 0.42
CA ILE A 296 -3.53 5.75 -0.79
C ILE A 296 -2.22 6.41 -1.22
N ARG A 297 -2.09 7.74 -1.13
CA ARG A 297 -0.84 8.45 -1.40
C ARG A 297 0.30 7.95 -0.51
N ALA A 298 0.07 7.81 0.80
CA ALA A 298 1.07 7.29 1.73
C ALA A 298 1.41 5.80 1.44
N PHE A 299 0.40 4.98 1.14
CA PHE A 299 0.58 3.58 0.70
C PHE A 299 1.48 3.46 -0.54
N VAL A 300 1.16 4.23 -1.59
CA VAL A 300 1.94 4.28 -2.84
C VAL A 300 3.36 4.77 -2.60
N ASN A 301 3.55 5.76 -1.74
CA ASN A 301 4.88 6.26 -1.39
C ASN A 301 5.72 5.20 -0.67
N ASN A 302 5.14 4.42 0.24
CA ASN A 302 5.83 3.31 0.90
C ASN A 302 6.25 2.24 -0.11
N ALA A 303 5.35 1.83 -1.01
CA ALA A 303 5.70 0.90 -2.09
C ALA A 303 6.82 1.45 -2.99
N ARG A 304 6.75 2.72 -3.41
CA ARG A 304 7.79 3.40 -4.21
C ARG A 304 9.14 3.45 -3.50
N ILE A 305 9.16 3.67 -2.18
CA ILE A 305 10.40 3.67 -1.39
C ILE A 305 11.03 2.28 -1.41
N LEU A 306 10.26 1.21 -1.23
CA LEU A 306 10.77 -0.16 -1.28
C LEU A 306 11.31 -0.49 -2.68
N VAL A 307 10.57 -0.18 -3.75
CA VAL A 307 11.00 -0.40 -5.13
C VAL A 307 12.27 0.39 -5.48
N ARG A 308 12.41 1.62 -4.95
CA ARG A 308 13.63 2.44 -5.13
C ARG A 308 14.85 1.88 -4.41
N ASN A 309 14.65 1.13 -3.33
CA ASN A 309 15.72 0.50 -2.56
C ASN A 309 15.97 -0.96 -2.97
N SER A 310 15.28 -1.46 -4.00
CA SER A 310 15.57 -2.74 -4.63
C SER A 310 16.95 -2.72 -5.27
N ILE A 311 17.80 -3.67 -4.86
CA ILE A 311 19.09 -3.92 -5.51
C ILE A 311 18.91 -4.78 -6.78
N ASP A 312 19.94 -4.84 -7.63
CA ASP A 312 19.92 -5.61 -8.87
C ASP A 312 19.72 -7.11 -8.66
N GLY A 313 19.43 -7.82 -9.76
CA GLY A 313 19.27 -9.29 -9.76
C GLY A 313 17.83 -9.78 -9.70
N TRP A 314 16.84 -8.90 -9.83
CA TRP A 314 15.46 -9.30 -10.10
C TRP A 314 15.38 -9.73 -11.58
N GLN A 315 15.09 -11.00 -11.83
CA GLN A 315 14.97 -11.57 -13.18
C GLN A 315 13.60 -12.20 -13.37
#